data_AF-A0A3L7TC49-F1
#
_entry.id   AF-A0A3L7TC49-F1
#
_cell.length_a   1.000
_cell.length_b   1.000
_cell.length_c   1.000
_cell.angle_alpha   90.00
_cell.angle_beta   90.00
_cell.angle_gamma   90.00
#
_symmetry.space_group_name_H-M   'P 1'
#
loop_
_entity.id
_entity.type
_entity.pdbx_description
1 polymer ?
#
loop_
_entity_poly.entity_id
_entity_poly.type
_entity_poly.pdbx_seq_one_letter_code
_entity_poly.pdbx_strand_id
1 'polypeptide(L)'
;MRARPFLCAEARSTCRATQSWHNEFVLTRALRIFIFSLLAAFAASSSVHAQSCDLYSSDFGSFSGPPDYSSGEFRVLWCVSGATITGSNFCPTGNALKLDSSSEDPVILVSTGASGCSAIEISFTYAQFAATNTVVKYGTTNATTASCSANTSITLGALTTTGGTCVSFSATIPLNGMTGAYIRFDHGANTNVLTIDDLVIRRTGCCASGGHPCCEVGSAGCADSAVSSCVCAIDPFCCTTSWDAQCVSEITTFACGSCAGGASCLPALGITFGTLYSGGSICTKFPEVFERCEGTAPFLTSSLGCATSSDMAMRFSQGFPYSAAITKCIDFSTRDAPALAFSYSKETGTLGPKIDVSLNGTTWTSLWSAPISYAGGCTPLVLDLAPLAHESAVWFRFASGSSLSSIATFDDIELIEVASAHACCEVGAPSCEDAATSKCTCAIDAYCCATAWDEQCIAIATVFCAAACPNLAVCGSPTAGDCFAAHNAPACEDAECCIAVCTIDAYCCDTEWDALCSIEAVAQCITPGDINRDGAVDAIDLATVLGHWGEVKGDADIDGSGAVDAKDLAIVLSHWTG
;
A
#
# COMPACT_ATOMS: atom_id res chain seq x y z
N MET A 1 -57.85 -52.46 15.67
CA MET A 1 -57.43 -53.48 14.68
C MET A 1 -57.40 -52.83 13.30
N ARG A 2 -56.27 -52.97 12.59
CA ARG A 2 -56.03 -52.85 11.13
C ARG A 2 -56.21 -51.50 10.39
N ALA A 3 -55.06 -50.86 10.16
CA ALA A 3 -54.49 -50.26 8.92
C ALA A 3 -55.35 -50.26 7.62
N ARG A 4 -55.53 -49.11 6.92
CA ARG A 4 -54.71 -48.50 5.81
C ARG A 4 -55.65 -48.19 4.58
N PRO A 5 -55.24 -47.55 3.46
CA PRO A 5 -55.16 -46.10 3.18
C PRO A 5 -55.95 -45.74 1.86
N PHE A 6 -55.81 -44.52 1.30
CA PHE A 6 -56.26 -44.24 -0.07
C PHE A 6 -55.30 -43.33 -0.85
N LEU A 7 -55.03 -43.73 -2.10
CA LEU A 7 -54.24 -43.04 -3.13
C LEU A 7 -55.03 -43.07 -4.45
N CYS A 8 -55.08 -41.89 -5.08
CA CYS A 8 -55.10 -41.54 -6.51
C CYS A 8 -56.10 -42.07 -7.58
N ALA A 9 -56.63 -41.08 -8.32
CA ALA A 9 -56.68 -40.91 -9.79
C ALA A 9 -57.80 -41.55 -10.64
N GLU A 10 -58.49 -40.74 -11.47
CA GLU A 10 -58.48 -40.78 -12.95
C GLU A 10 -59.53 -39.82 -13.61
N ALA A 11 -59.48 -39.70 -14.95
CA ALA A 11 -59.86 -38.58 -15.82
C ALA A 11 -61.17 -38.74 -16.67
N ARG A 12 -61.42 -37.77 -17.60
CA ARG A 12 -62.36 -37.71 -18.78
C ARG A 12 -63.77 -37.11 -18.51
N SER A 13 -64.57 -36.51 -19.41
CA SER A 13 -64.48 -35.86 -20.74
C SER A 13 -65.90 -35.31 -21.14
N THR A 14 -65.96 -34.30 -22.04
CA THR A 14 -67.02 -33.98 -23.07
C THR A 14 -68.42 -33.32 -22.79
N CYS A 15 -68.62 -32.17 -23.48
CA CYS A 15 -69.76 -31.75 -24.37
C CYS A 15 -71.05 -30.98 -23.92
N ARG A 16 -71.19 -29.78 -24.55
CA ARG A 16 -72.34 -29.12 -25.27
C ARG A 16 -73.41 -28.26 -24.55
N ALA A 17 -73.70 -27.16 -25.27
CA ALA A 17 -74.56 -25.98 -25.04
C ALA A 17 -76.08 -26.23 -24.94
N THR A 18 -76.86 -25.35 -24.27
CA THR A 18 -77.56 -24.15 -24.80
C THR A 18 -78.54 -23.51 -23.79
N GLN A 19 -78.67 -22.18 -23.86
CA GLN A 19 -79.86 -21.32 -23.60
C GLN A 19 -80.41 -21.02 -22.18
N SER A 20 -80.24 -19.73 -21.79
CA SER A 20 -81.31 -18.71 -21.63
C SER A 20 -81.65 -18.13 -20.24
N TRP A 21 -81.91 -16.82 -20.27
CA TRP A 21 -82.60 -15.90 -19.34
C TRP A 21 -81.82 -15.15 -18.23
N HIS A 22 -81.61 -13.86 -18.55
CA HIS A 22 -81.59 -12.62 -17.74
C HIS A 22 -81.20 -12.64 -16.26
N ASN A 23 -80.14 -11.88 -15.92
CA ASN A 23 -80.29 -10.68 -15.09
C ASN A 23 -79.07 -9.75 -15.24
N GLU A 24 -79.35 -8.45 -15.19
CA GLU A 24 -78.40 -7.35 -15.29
C GLU A 24 -77.25 -7.48 -14.28
N PHE A 25 -76.01 -7.32 -14.75
CA PHE A 25 -74.89 -6.93 -13.89
C PHE A 25 -74.17 -5.75 -14.55
N VAL A 26 -74.34 -4.59 -13.91
CA VAL A 26 -73.60 -3.36 -14.17
C VAL A 26 -72.11 -3.66 -14.02
N LEU A 27 -71.39 -3.72 -15.16
CA LEU A 27 -69.94 -3.82 -15.19
C LEU A 27 -69.32 -2.49 -14.73
N THR A 28 -68.76 -2.49 -13.53
CA THR A 28 -68.01 -1.37 -12.95
C THR A 28 -66.75 -1.06 -13.76
N ARG A 29 -66.37 0.23 -13.77
CA ARG A 29 -65.19 0.81 -14.43
C ARG A 29 -63.89 0.03 -14.26
N ALA A 30 -63.75 -0.79 -13.21
CA ALA A 30 -62.56 -1.57 -12.92
C ALA A 30 -62.23 -2.66 -13.96
N LEU A 31 -63.24 -3.29 -14.59
CA LEU A 31 -62.98 -4.41 -15.51
C LEU A 31 -62.57 -3.97 -16.93
N ARG A 32 -62.96 -2.76 -17.35
CA ARG A 32 -62.47 -2.15 -18.61
C ARG A 32 -61.01 -1.72 -18.54
N ILE A 33 -60.54 -1.34 -17.35
CA ILE A 33 -59.13 -0.97 -17.11
C ILE A 33 -58.23 -2.21 -17.14
N PHE A 34 -58.72 -3.35 -16.65
CA PHE A 34 -57.95 -4.59 -16.62
C PHE A 34 -57.67 -5.18 -18.02
N ILE A 35 -58.64 -5.12 -18.94
CA ILE A 35 -58.49 -5.66 -20.30
C ILE A 35 -57.65 -4.74 -21.20
N PHE A 36 -57.71 -3.42 -21.03
CA PHE A 36 -56.82 -2.49 -21.73
C PHE A 36 -55.37 -2.54 -21.21
N SER A 37 -55.17 -2.86 -19.93
CA SER A 37 -53.82 -3.01 -19.35
C SER A 37 -53.11 -4.28 -19.81
N LEU A 38 -53.85 -5.35 -20.11
CA LEU A 38 -53.28 -6.61 -20.59
C LEU A 38 -52.85 -6.56 -22.07
N LEU A 39 -53.48 -5.74 -22.89
CA LEU A 39 -53.07 -5.53 -24.30
C LEU A 39 -51.95 -4.48 -24.46
N ALA A 40 -51.80 -3.54 -23.52
CA ALA A 40 -50.67 -2.61 -23.50
C ALA A 40 -49.36 -3.28 -23.02
N ALA A 41 -49.45 -4.37 -22.25
CA ALA A 41 -48.30 -5.12 -21.74
C ALA A 41 -47.58 -5.97 -22.81
N PHE A 42 -48.18 -6.17 -24.00
CA PHE A 42 -47.55 -6.91 -25.10
C PHE A 42 -46.99 -6.02 -26.22
N ALA A 43 -47.07 -4.69 -26.09
CA ALA A 43 -46.61 -3.73 -27.09
C ALA A 43 -45.61 -2.70 -26.56
N ALA A 44 -45.11 -2.85 -25.34
CA ALA A 44 -43.89 -2.19 -24.90
C ALA A 44 -42.71 -3.07 -25.31
N SER A 45 -42.32 -2.97 -26.57
CA SER A 45 -40.98 -3.37 -27.02
C SER A 45 -39.98 -2.73 -26.07
N SER A 46 -39.32 -3.56 -25.29
CA SER A 46 -38.18 -3.24 -24.45
C SER A 46 -37.10 -2.59 -25.33
N SER A 47 -37.05 -1.25 -25.32
CA SER A 47 -35.81 -0.53 -25.60
C SER A 47 -34.87 -0.79 -24.44
N VAL A 48 -34.25 -1.98 -24.43
CA VAL A 48 -33.08 -2.28 -23.61
C VAL A 48 -32.04 -1.23 -23.99
N HIS A 49 -31.82 -0.23 -23.15
CA HIS A 49 -30.64 0.63 -23.29
C HIS A 49 -29.44 -0.31 -23.17
N ALA A 50 -28.64 -0.39 -24.22
CA ALA A 50 -27.45 -1.22 -24.20
C ALA A 50 -26.50 -0.65 -23.14
N GLN A 51 -26.13 -1.46 -22.16
CA GLN A 51 -25.27 -1.08 -21.04
C GLN A 51 -23.89 -0.62 -21.55
N SER A 52 -23.37 0.50 -21.01
CA SER A 52 -22.04 1.06 -21.32
C SER A 52 -21.08 0.85 -20.14
N CYS A 53 -19.83 0.46 -20.41
CA CYS A 53 -18.81 0.14 -19.41
C CYS A 53 -17.44 0.68 -19.82
N ASP A 54 -16.67 1.20 -18.86
CA ASP A 54 -15.32 1.73 -19.13
C ASP A 54 -14.38 0.66 -19.70
N LEU A 55 -13.53 1.09 -20.63
CA LEU A 55 -12.51 0.28 -21.28
C LEU A 55 -11.11 0.85 -21.10
N TYR A 56 -10.95 2.16 -21.29
CA TYR A 56 -9.66 2.84 -21.28
C TYR A 56 -9.84 4.31 -20.91
N SER A 57 -8.89 4.89 -20.17
CA SER A 57 -8.79 6.33 -19.99
C SER A 57 -7.35 6.81 -19.95
N SER A 58 -7.14 8.07 -20.34
CA SER A 58 -5.84 8.75 -20.34
C SER A 58 -6.01 10.24 -20.09
N ASP A 59 -5.32 10.74 -19.08
CA ASP A 59 -5.11 12.17 -18.77
C ASP A 59 -3.80 12.72 -19.36
N PHE A 60 -3.10 11.88 -20.15
CA PHE A 60 -1.81 12.20 -20.77
C PHE A 60 -0.73 12.71 -19.80
N GLY A 61 -0.78 12.34 -18.52
CA GLY A 61 0.16 12.82 -17.50
C GLY A 61 1.64 12.50 -17.75
N SER A 62 1.97 11.56 -18.64
CA SER A 62 3.35 11.16 -18.98
C SER A 62 3.82 11.71 -20.33
N PHE A 63 5.06 12.20 -20.39
CA PHE A 63 5.72 12.62 -21.64
C PHE A 63 6.07 11.46 -22.59
N SER A 64 5.91 10.20 -22.15
CA SER A 64 6.20 9.00 -22.95
C SER A 64 5.15 8.69 -24.03
N GLY A 65 4.11 9.51 -24.17
CA GLY A 65 2.95 9.22 -25.02
C GLY A 65 1.83 8.50 -24.26
N PRO A 66 0.61 8.46 -24.84
CA PRO A 66 -0.48 7.69 -24.26
C PRO A 66 -0.15 6.19 -24.30
N PRO A 67 -0.37 5.45 -23.19
CA PRO A 67 -0.02 4.04 -23.14
C PRO A 67 -0.98 3.19 -23.98
N ASP A 68 -0.43 2.19 -24.66
CA ASP A 68 -1.22 1.09 -25.21
C ASP A 68 -1.84 0.27 -24.07
N TYR A 69 -3.04 -0.26 -24.31
CA TYR A 69 -3.77 -1.13 -23.40
C TYR A 69 -4.12 -2.45 -24.07
N SER A 70 -3.95 -3.54 -23.34
CA SER A 70 -4.45 -4.86 -23.74
C SER A 70 -4.87 -5.68 -22.52
N SER A 71 -6.08 -6.24 -22.55
CA SER A 71 -6.59 -7.16 -21.53
C SER A 71 -7.49 -8.20 -22.16
N GLY A 72 -7.06 -9.46 -22.18
CA GLY A 72 -7.73 -10.52 -22.92
C GLY A 72 -7.88 -10.16 -24.40
N GLU A 73 -9.12 -10.12 -24.89
CA GLU A 73 -9.42 -9.73 -26.27
C GLU A 73 -9.53 -8.21 -26.48
N PHE A 74 -9.63 -7.44 -25.39
CA PHE A 74 -9.75 -5.99 -25.46
C PHE A 74 -8.41 -5.32 -25.71
N ARG A 75 -8.38 -4.35 -26.61
CA ARG A 75 -7.18 -3.57 -26.94
C ARG A 75 -7.53 -2.10 -27.16
N VAL A 76 -6.71 -1.20 -26.67
CA VAL A 76 -6.69 0.22 -27.08
C VAL A 76 -5.26 0.54 -27.46
N LEU A 77 -4.98 0.61 -28.76
CA LEU A 77 -3.61 0.76 -29.28
C LEU A 77 -3.48 2.05 -30.05
N TRP A 78 -2.40 2.78 -29.82
CA TRP A 78 -2.13 4.08 -30.40
C TRP A 78 -1.15 3.98 -31.57
N CYS A 79 -1.49 4.69 -32.63
CA CYS A 79 -0.52 5.08 -33.65
C CYS A 79 -0.37 6.60 -33.56
N VAL A 80 0.66 7.05 -32.84
CA VAL A 80 0.92 8.46 -32.56
C VAL A 80 1.80 9.01 -33.69
N SER A 81 1.19 9.53 -34.74
CA SER A 81 1.87 10.22 -35.86
C SER A 81 1.54 11.70 -35.79
N GLY A 82 2.55 12.56 -35.84
CA GLY A 82 2.36 14.03 -35.77
C GLY A 82 1.83 14.59 -34.45
N ALA A 83 1.63 13.77 -33.42
CA ALA A 83 1.13 14.20 -32.11
C ALA A 83 2.19 14.02 -31.02
N THR A 84 2.17 14.91 -30.03
CA THR A 84 3.12 14.89 -28.90
C THR A 84 2.38 15.14 -27.59
N ILE A 85 2.95 14.69 -26.47
CA ILE A 85 2.46 15.09 -25.15
C ILE A 85 3.23 16.33 -24.71
N THR A 86 2.50 17.39 -24.37
CA THR A 86 3.10 18.66 -23.96
C THR A 86 2.45 19.19 -22.70
N GLY A 87 3.19 19.97 -21.92
CA GLY A 87 2.61 20.77 -20.84
C GLY A 87 1.56 21.73 -21.39
N SER A 88 0.38 21.72 -20.78
CA SER A 88 -0.79 22.44 -21.29
C SER A 88 -0.66 23.95 -21.11
N ASN A 89 -0.62 24.70 -22.23
CA ASN A 89 -0.82 26.16 -22.24
C ASN A 89 -2.28 26.56 -22.55
N PHE A 90 -3.12 25.61 -22.95
CA PHE A 90 -4.54 25.80 -23.24
C PHE A 90 -5.29 24.49 -22.90
N CYS A 91 -5.69 24.36 -21.62
CA CYS A 91 -6.62 23.41 -20.98
C CYS A 91 -6.53 21.91 -21.35
N PRO A 92 -6.68 20.94 -20.40
CA PRO A 92 -6.81 20.94 -18.93
C PRO A 92 -5.59 20.30 -18.18
N THR A 93 -5.81 19.65 -17.03
CA THR A 93 -4.99 19.53 -15.80
C THR A 93 -3.63 18.84 -15.94
N GLY A 94 -2.65 19.56 -16.50
CA GLY A 94 -1.27 19.11 -16.56
C GLY A 94 -0.79 18.96 -17.99
N ASN A 95 -0.53 17.73 -18.42
CA ASN A 95 -0.07 17.42 -19.76
C ASN A 95 -1.28 17.09 -20.66
N ALA A 96 -1.16 17.32 -21.97
CA ALA A 96 -2.22 17.01 -22.93
C ALA A 96 -1.63 16.48 -24.24
N LEU A 97 -2.42 15.68 -24.97
CA LEU A 97 -2.08 15.29 -26.34
C LEU A 97 -2.27 16.49 -27.26
N LYS A 98 -1.17 16.96 -27.82
CA LYS A 98 -1.11 18.10 -28.72
C LYS A 98 -0.90 17.62 -30.15
N LEU A 99 -1.77 18.08 -31.04
CA LEU A 99 -1.61 18.00 -32.49
C LEU A 99 -1.28 19.41 -32.97
N ASP A 100 -0.14 19.56 -33.62
CA ASP A 100 0.31 20.80 -34.24
C ASP A 100 0.82 20.56 -35.66
N SER A 101 1.19 21.66 -36.33
CA SER A 101 1.50 21.91 -37.75
C SER A 101 2.08 20.77 -38.62
N SER A 102 1.45 19.62 -38.63
CA SER A 102 1.71 18.46 -39.44
C SER A 102 0.46 18.12 -40.24
N SER A 103 0.60 17.28 -41.26
CA SER A 103 -0.55 16.66 -41.93
C SER A 103 -0.82 15.24 -41.42
N GLU A 104 -0.21 14.90 -40.29
CA GLU A 104 -0.31 13.58 -39.68
C GLU A 104 -1.28 13.64 -38.52
N ASP A 105 -2.15 12.63 -38.46
CA ASP A 105 -3.17 12.54 -37.43
C ASP A 105 -2.96 11.25 -36.63
N PRO A 106 -3.04 11.33 -35.29
CA PRO A 106 -3.01 10.14 -34.46
C PRO A 106 -4.28 9.31 -34.69
N VAL A 107 -4.09 8.00 -34.69
CA VAL A 107 -5.17 7.02 -34.83
C VAL A 107 -5.14 6.06 -33.65
N ILE A 108 -6.30 5.84 -33.04
CA ILE A 108 -6.52 4.83 -32.01
C ILE A 108 -7.20 3.62 -32.65
N LEU A 109 -6.70 2.42 -32.40
CA LEU A 109 -7.47 1.19 -32.54
C LEU A 109 -8.15 0.87 -31.21
N VAL A 110 -9.47 0.71 -31.22
CA VAL A 110 -10.21 0.08 -30.13
C VAL A 110 -10.71 -1.27 -30.62
N SER A 111 -10.18 -2.35 -30.07
CA SER A 111 -10.58 -3.73 -30.38
C SER A 111 -11.35 -4.31 -29.20
N THR A 112 -12.50 -4.92 -29.50
CA THR A 112 -13.34 -5.60 -28.51
C THR A 112 -13.34 -7.12 -28.69
N GLY A 113 -12.65 -7.65 -29.70
CA GLY A 113 -12.64 -9.09 -29.99
C GLY A 113 -14.03 -9.67 -30.25
N ALA A 114 -14.19 -10.95 -29.91
CA ALA A 114 -15.42 -11.72 -30.09
C ALA A 114 -16.46 -11.48 -28.97
N SER A 115 -16.24 -10.48 -28.11
CA SER A 115 -17.11 -10.17 -26.96
C SER A 115 -18.53 -9.70 -27.30
N GLY A 116 -18.83 -9.44 -28.58
CA GLY A 116 -20.18 -9.11 -29.04
C GLY A 116 -20.64 -7.68 -28.78
N CYS A 117 -19.71 -6.73 -28.62
CA CYS A 117 -20.03 -5.32 -28.40
C CYS A 117 -20.89 -4.74 -29.52
N SER A 118 -21.92 -3.99 -29.14
CA SER A 118 -22.79 -3.30 -30.10
C SER A 118 -22.24 -1.92 -30.49
N ALA A 119 -21.54 -1.25 -29.58
CA ALA A 119 -20.94 0.05 -29.84
C ALA A 119 -19.71 0.33 -28.94
N ILE A 120 -18.99 1.40 -29.30
CA ILE A 120 -17.93 2.02 -28.51
C ILE A 120 -18.34 3.46 -28.25
N GLU A 121 -18.22 3.95 -27.02
CA GLU A 121 -18.41 5.37 -26.70
C GLU A 121 -17.04 6.00 -26.45
N ILE A 122 -16.88 7.23 -26.92
CA ILE A 122 -15.67 8.02 -26.72
C ILE A 122 -16.07 9.37 -26.13
N SER A 123 -15.33 9.83 -25.13
CA SER A 123 -15.43 11.19 -24.60
C SER A 123 -14.07 11.75 -24.27
N PHE A 124 -13.87 13.06 -24.43
CA PHE A 124 -12.64 13.76 -24.09
C PHE A 124 -12.91 15.26 -23.97
N THR A 125 -11.99 15.99 -23.35
CA THR A 125 -11.95 17.45 -23.37
C THR A 125 -11.00 17.91 -24.46
N TYR A 126 -11.36 18.95 -25.20
CA TYR A 126 -10.47 19.54 -26.20
C TYR A 126 -10.46 21.07 -26.15
N ALA A 127 -9.36 21.65 -26.64
CA ALA A 127 -9.25 23.06 -26.96
C ALA A 127 -8.50 23.25 -28.28
N GLN A 128 -8.80 24.32 -29.01
CA GLN A 128 -8.07 24.65 -30.22
C GLN A 128 -8.01 26.16 -30.47
N PHE A 129 -7.00 26.60 -31.21
CA PHE A 129 -6.78 28.01 -31.48
C PHE A 129 -7.69 28.56 -32.58
N ALA A 130 -7.85 27.83 -33.69
CA ALA A 130 -8.59 28.26 -34.87
C ALA A 130 -9.49 27.15 -35.46
N ALA A 131 -10.60 27.54 -36.10
CA ALA A 131 -11.50 26.61 -36.76
C ALA A 131 -10.92 26.21 -38.12
N THR A 132 -10.29 25.04 -38.19
CA THR A 132 -9.61 24.54 -39.40
C THR A 132 -10.24 23.28 -39.98
N ASN A 133 -11.54 23.07 -39.70
CA ASN A 133 -12.29 21.85 -40.01
C ASN A 133 -11.79 20.62 -39.24
N THR A 134 -11.35 20.82 -38.00
CA THR A 134 -11.03 19.75 -37.05
C THR A 134 -12.24 18.82 -36.87
N VAL A 135 -12.06 17.53 -37.11
CA VAL A 135 -13.11 16.52 -37.01
C VAL A 135 -12.57 15.24 -36.39
N VAL A 136 -13.44 14.55 -35.65
CA VAL A 136 -13.18 13.17 -35.24
C VAL A 136 -13.77 12.26 -36.30
N LYS A 137 -12.99 11.30 -36.80
CA LYS A 137 -13.42 10.32 -37.80
C LYS A 137 -13.28 8.91 -37.24
N TYR A 138 -14.06 7.97 -37.76
CA TYR A 138 -13.93 6.57 -37.42
C TYR A 138 -14.16 5.64 -38.62
N GLY A 139 -13.73 4.38 -38.45
CA GLY A 139 -14.07 3.27 -39.34
C GLY A 139 -14.07 1.97 -38.55
N THR A 140 -15.11 1.14 -38.70
CA THR A 140 -15.19 -0.15 -38.02
C THR A 140 -14.23 -1.16 -38.64
N THR A 141 -13.69 -2.07 -37.83
CA THR A 141 -12.59 -2.96 -38.22
C THR A 141 -12.57 -4.25 -37.41
N ASN A 142 -11.92 -5.29 -37.95
CA ASN A 142 -11.59 -6.52 -37.22
C ASN A 142 -10.09 -6.60 -36.87
N ALA A 143 -9.35 -5.51 -37.04
CA ALA A 143 -7.93 -5.47 -36.79
C ALA A 143 -7.60 -5.57 -35.30
N THR A 144 -6.42 -6.10 -35.00
CA THR A 144 -5.86 -6.24 -33.64
C THR A 144 -4.60 -5.40 -33.43
N THR A 145 -4.17 -4.64 -34.44
CA THR A 145 -2.96 -3.79 -34.43
C THR A 145 -3.28 -2.36 -34.86
N ALA A 146 -2.67 -1.36 -34.22
CA ALA A 146 -2.83 0.04 -34.59
C ALA A 146 -2.24 0.34 -35.99
N SER A 147 -2.81 1.32 -36.70
CA SER A 147 -2.29 1.82 -37.97
C SER A 147 -2.72 3.26 -38.22
N CYS A 148 -1.76 4.15 -38.49
CA CYS A 148 -1.99 5.56 -38.78
C CYS A 148 -2.64 5.79 -40.16
N SER A 149 -2.50 4.82 -41.07
CA SER A 149 -3.11 4.83 -42.39
C SER A 149 -4.46 4.10 -42.43
N ALA A 150 -5.00 3.72 -41.27
CA ALA A 150 -6.30 3.06 -41.19
C ALA A 150 -7.41 3.91 -41.81
N ASN A 151 -8.34 3.22 -42.48
CA ASN A 151 -9.48 3.84 -43.13
C ASN A 151 -10.50 4.32 -42.08
N THR A 152 -10.68 5.63 -41.98
CA THR A 152 -11.65 6.29 -41.10
C THR A 152 -12.58 7.17 -41.93
N SER A 153 -13.46 6.55 -42.71
CA SER A 153 -14.28 7.23 -43.73
C SER A 153 -15.51 7.95 -43.17
N ILE A 154 -15.87 7.74 -41.90
CA ILE A 154 -17.08 8.30 -41.30
C ILE A 154 -16.71 9.42 -40.33
N THR A 155 -17.28 10.61 -40.50
CA THR A 155 -17.14 11.70 -39.53
C THR A 155 -18.02 11.45 -38.32
N LEU A 156 -17.42 11.32 -37.14
CA LEU A 156 -18.10 11.15 -35.86
C LEU A 156 -18.64 12.48 -35.34
N GLY A 157 -17.89 13.57 -35.52
CA GLY A 157 -18.31 14.91 -35.13
C GLY A 157 -17.27 15.97 -35.46
N ALA A 158 -17.69 17.23 -35.51
CA ALA A 158 -16.82 18.37 -35.74
C ALA A 158 -16.46 19.06 -34.42
N LEU A 159 -15.19 19.41 -34.25
CA LEU A 159 -14.68 20.17 -33.12
C LEU A 159 -14.65 21.64 -33.54
N THR A 160 -15.65 22.42 -33.13
CA THR A 160 -15.89 23.77 -33.67
C THR A 160 -15.48 24.89 -32.72
N THR A 161 -15.29 24.62 -31.44
CA THR A 161 -14.97 25.66 -30.44
C THR A 161 -13.54 26.14 -30.64
N THR A 162 -13.30 27.45 -30.65
CA THR A 162 -11.98 28.07 -30.89
C THR A 162 -11.54 28.98 -29.76
N GLY A 163 -10.36 29.62 -29.89
CA GLY A 163 -9.86 30.58 -28.91
C GLY A 163 -9.33 29.95 -27.62
N GLY A 164 -8.94 28.67 -27.68
CA GLY A 164 -8.39 27.96 -26.51
C GLY A 164 -9.40 27.65 -25.40
N THR A 165 -10.70 27.76 -25.68
CA THR A 165 -11.76 27.41 -24.73
C THR A 165 -11.93 25.90 -24.66
N CYS A 166 -11.93 25.34 -23.45
CA CYS A 166 -12.09 23.91 -23.22
C CYS A 166 -13.56 23.48 -23.32
N VAL A 167 -13.81 22.45 -24.12
CA VAL A 167 -15.15 21.88 -24.31
C VAL A 167 -15.05 20.37 -24.33
N SER A 168 -16.02 19.70 -23.71
CA SER A 168 -16.13 18.24 -23.78
C SER A 168 -16.79 17.80 -25.08
N PHE A 169 -16.22 16.77 -25.70
CA PHE A 169 -16.80 16.04 -26.80
C PHE A 169 -17.21 14.66 -26.33
N SER A 170 -18.35 14.15 -26.80
CA SER A 170 -18.75 12.77 -26.58
C SER A 170 -19.53 12.24 -27.79
N ALA A 171 -19.31 10.98 -28.14
CA ALA A 171 -20.01 10.33 -29.25
C ALA A 171 -20.00 8.81 -29.12
N THR A 172 -20.92 8.16 -29.83
CA THR A 172 -21.07 6.70 -29.88
C THR A 172 -20.80 6.19 -31.29
N ILE A 173 -19.97 5.16 -31.39
CA ILE A 173 -19.56 4.47 -32.61
C ILE A 173 -20.26 3.12 -32.67
N PRO A 174 -21.25 2.91 -33.56
CA PRO A 174 -21.87 1.60 -33.73
C PRO A 174 -20.89 0.63 -34.42
N LEU A 175 -20.73 -0.57 -33.85
CA LEU A 175 -19.80 -1.56 -34.40
C LEU A 175 -20.38 -2.39 -35.55
N ASN A 176 -21.72 -2.50 -35.63
CA ASN A 176 -22.43 -3.17 -36.74
C ASN A 176 -21.89 -4.59 -37.07
N GLY A 177 -21.50 -5.35 -36.04
CA GLY A 177 -20.99 -6.71 -36.17
C GLY A 177 -19.47 -6.83 -36.39
N MET A 178 -18.74 -5.71 -36.44
CA MET A 178 -17.27 -5.70 -36.45
C MET A 178 -16.72 -5.78 -35.02
N THR A 179 -15.47 -6.23 -34.86
CA THR A 179 -14.84 -6.46 -33.55
C THR A 179 -14.03 -5.27 -33.03
N GLY A 180 -14.31 -4.06 -33.52
CA GLY A 180 -13.59 -2.84 -33.14
C GLY A 180 -13.77 -1.67 -34.09
N ALA A 181 -13.11 -0.55 -33.78
CA ALA A 181 -13.07 0.64 -34.61
C ALA A 181 -11.70 1.34 -34.55
N TYR A 182 -11.31 1.94 -35.67
CA TYR A 182 -10.26 2.95 -35.69
C TYR A 182 -10.90 4.33 -35.49
N ILE A 183 -10.26 5.19 -34.70
CA ILE A 183 -10.68 6.56 -34.41
C ILE A 183 -9.51 7.48 -34.76
N ARG A 184 -9.75 8.48 -35.61
CA ARG A 184 -8.77 9.48 -36.05
C ARG A 184 -9.16 10.84 -35.54
N PHE A 185 -8.21 11.56 -34.96
CA PHE A 185 -8.34 12.98 -34.66
C PHE A 185 -7.76 13.78 -35.83
N ASP A 186 -8.60 14.10 -36.80
CA ASP A 186 -8.22 14.88 -37.98
C ASP A 186 -8.22 16.36 -37.59
N HIS A 187 -7.02 16.93 -37.44
CA HIS A 187 -6.86 18.31 -36.97
C HIS A 187 -6.94 19.36 -38.07
N GLY A 188 -7.35 18.96 -39.28
CA GLY A 188 -7.62 19.87 -40.39
C GLY A 188 -6.35 20.39 -41.05
N ALA A 189 -6.34 21.70 -41.37
CA ALA A 189 -5.18 22.32 -41.99
C ALA A 189 -4.03 22.53 -40.98
N ASN A 190 -2.78 22.31 -41.41
CA ASN A 190 -1.52 22.38 -40.63
C ASN A 190 -1.21 23.71 -39.90
N THR A 191 -2.18 24.61 -39.74
CA THR A 191 -2.05 25.93 -39.11
C THR A 191 -2.77 26.02 -37.76
N ASN A 192 -3.40 24.94 -37.29
CA ASN A 192 -4.11 24.90 -36.00
C ASN A 192 -3.35 24.06 -34.97
N VAL A 193 -3.61 24.36 -33.70
CA VAL A 193 -3.20 23.53 -32.58
C VAL A 193 -4.46 22.99 -31.94
N LEU A 194 -4.56 21.66 -31.85
CA LEU A 194 -5.60 20.95 -31.12
C LEU A 194 -4.96 20.28 -29.90
N THR A 195 -5.49 20.54 -28.72
CA THR A 195 -5.16 19.80 -27.50
C THR A 195 -6.33 18.91 -27.11
N ILE A 196 -6.01 17.68 -26.68
CA ILE A 196 -6.96 16.67 -26.22
C ILE A 196 -6.50 16.19 -24.86
N ASP A 197 -7.44 16.06 -23.93
CA ASP A 197 -7.20 15.55 -22.58
C ASP A 197 -8.43 14.83 -22.03
N ASP A 198 -8.29 14.16 -20.88
CA ASP A 198 -9.33 13.39 -20.20
C ASP A 198 -10.04 12.41 -21.15
N LEU A 199 -9.28 11.71 -22.00
CA LEU A 199 -9.84 10.77 -22.95
C LEU A 199 -10.36 9.55 -22.21
N VAL A 200 -11.61 9.18 -22.48
CA VAL A 200 -12.29 7.99 -21.96
C VAL A 200 -12.92 7.23 -23.12
N ILE A 201 -12.75 5.92 -23.11
CA ILE A 201 -13.35 4.98 -24.05
C ILE A 201 -14.18 3.98 -23.25
N ARG A 202 -15.44 3.79 -23.65
CA ARG A 202 -16.35 2.80 -23.09
C ARG A 202 -16.82 1.83 -24.17
N ARG A 203 -17.25 0.66 -23.75
CA ARG A 203 -17.85 -0.39 -24.58
C ARG A 203 -19.32 -0.53 -24.24
N THR A 204 -20.14 -0.77 -25.26
CA THR A 204 -21.59 -0.86 -25.10
C THR A 204 -22.09 -2.22 -25.62
N GLY A 205 -23.03 -2.85 -24.90
CA GLY A 205 -23.68 -4.11 -25.32
C GLY A 205 -22.88 -5.39 -25.11
N CYS A 206 -21.70 -5.29 -24.52
CA CYS A 206 -20.79 -6.41 -24.18
C CYS A 206 -20.06 -6.15 -22.86
N CYS A 207 -20.69 -5.35 -22.00
CA CYS A 207 -20.34 -5.37 -20.60
C CYS A 207 -20.40 -6.83 -20.16
N ALA A 208 -19.30 -7.37 -19.67
CA ALA A 208 -19.31 -8.73 -19.15
C ALA A 208 -20.33 -8.77 -18.01
N SER A 209 -21.49 -9.39 -18.25
CA SER A 209 -22.43 -9.63 -17.16
C SER A 209 -21.82 -10.72 -16.29
N GLY A 210 -21.55 -10.37 -15.04
CA GLY A 210 -21.08 -11.33 -14.04
C GLY A 210 -19.64 -11.83 -14.17
N GLY A 211 -18.71 -11.00 -14.61
CA GLY A 211 -17.27 -11.33 -14.51
C GLY A 211 -16.67 -11.17 -13.11
N HIS A 212 -17.43 -10.61 -12.15
CA HIS A 212 -16.93 -10.27 -10.82
C HIS A 212 -17.73 -10.96 -9.71
N PRO A 213 -17.12 -11.19 -8.53
CA PRO A 213 -17.81 -11.73 -7.36
C PRO A 213 -19.06 -10.94 -7.00
N CYS A 214 -20.12 -11.63 -6.57
CA CYS A 214 -21.40 -10.98 -6.23
C CYS A 214 -21.33 -10.05 -5.02
N CYS A 215 -20.37 -10.28 -4.13
CA CYS A 215 -20.18 -9.44 -2.96
C CYS A 215 -19.27 -8.23 -3.22
N GLU A 216 -18.98 -7.96 -4.49
CA GLU A 216 -18.16 -6.83 -4.92
C GLU A 216 -18.96 -6.01 -5.93
N VAL A 217 -18.73 -4.70 -5.94
CA VAL A 217 -19.34 -3.82 -6.94
C VAL A 217 -18.71 -4.06 -8.31
N GLY A 218 -19.48 -3.89 -9.37
CA GLY A 218 -18.97 -4.05 -10.72
C GLY A 218 -20.00 -3.78 -11.81
N SER A 219 -19.70 -4.30 -12.99
CA SER A 219 -20.61 -4.24 -14.14
C SER A 219 -21.88 -5.03 -13.85
N ALA A 220 -23.03 -4.56 -14.33
CA ALA A 220 -24.34 -5.17 -14.07
C ALA A 220 -24.34 -6.72 -14.12
N GLY A 221 -25.05 -7.32 -13.17
CA GLY A 221 -24.97 -8.74 -12.84
C GLY A 221 -23.75 -9.09 -11.97
N CYS A 222 -23.58 -10.37 -11.62
CA CYS A 222 -22.42 -10.86 -10.91
C CYS A 222 -22.14 -12.34 -11.24
N ALA A 223 -20.98 -12.87 -10.83
CA ALA A 223 -20.47 -14.19 -11.24
C ALA A 223 -21.32 -15.37 -10.79
N ASP A 224 -22.02 -15.24 -9.67
CA ASP A 224 -23.02 -16.23 -9.26
C ASP A 224 -24.36 -15.90 -9.91
N SER A 225 -24.71 -16.70 -10.92
CA SER A 225 -25.97 -16.55 -11.66
C SER A 225 -27.23 -16.66 -10.80
N ALA A 226 -27.20 -17.37 -9.67
CA ALA A 226 -28.34 -17.50 -8.77
C ALA A 226 -28.51 -16.25 -7.90
N VAL A 227 -27.41 -15.75 -7.31
CA VAL A 227 -27.40 -14.47 -6.57
C VAL A 227 -27.75 -13.33 -7.50
N SER A 228 -27.13 -13.29 -8.69
CA SER A 228 -27.42 -12.30 -9.72
C SER A 228 -28.89 -12.29 -10.06
N SER A 229 -29.46 -13.43 -10.48
CA SER A 229 -30.89 -13.51 -10.85
C SER A 229 -31.85 -13.10 -9.73
N CYS A 230 -31.50 -13.39 -8.46
CA CYS A 230 -32.31 -13.01 -7.31
C CYS A 230 -32.30 -11.49 -7.08
N VAL A 231 -31.12 -10.87 -7.03
CA VAL A 231 -30.99 -9.41 -6.86
C VAL A 231 -31.59 -8.69 -8.08
N CYS A 232 -31.36 -9.18 -9.30
CA CYS A 232 -31.98 -8.64 -10.52
C CYS A 232 -33.52 -8.59 -10.45
N ALA A 233 -34.15 -9.56 -9.78
CA ALA A 233 -35.60 -9.63 -9.66
C ALA A 233 -36.16 -8.61 -8.67
N ILE A 234 -35.32 -8.13 -7.75
CA ILE A 234 -35.66 -7.13 -6.74
C ILE A 234 -35.35 -5.74 -7.26
N ASP A 235 -34.12 -5.53 -7.71
CA ASP A 235 -33.65 -4.29 -8.32
C ASP A 235 -33.14 -4.53 -9.75
N PRO A 236 -33.97 -4.21 -10.78
CA PRO A 236 -33.55 -4.27 -12.17
C PRO A 236 -32.31 -3.44 -12.51
N PHE A 237 -32.03 -2.37 -11.74
CA PHE A 237 -30.85 -1.52 -11.93
C PHE A 237 -29.55 -2.33 -11.82
N CYS A 238 -29.51 -3.31 -10.90
CA CYS A 238 -28.37 -4.18 -10.67
C CYS A 238 -27.97 -5.00 -11.89
N CYS A 239 -28.89 -5.16 -12.85
CA CYS A 239 -28.71 -6.05 -14.01
C CYS A 239 -28.83 -5.34 -15.35
N THR A 240 -29.30 -4.10 -15.38
CA THR A 240 -29.33 -3.28 -16.59
C THR A 240 -28.32 -2.13 -16.57
N THR A 241 -27.87 -1.71 -15.39
CA THR A 241 -27.05 -0.51 -15.23
C THR A 241 -25.71 -0.84 -14.62
N SER A 242 -25.68 -1.28 -13.36
CA SER A 242 -24.44 -1.58 -12.63
C SER A 242 -24.73 -2.40 -11.38
N TRP A 243 -23.79 -3.26 -10.98
CA TRP A 243 -23.84 -3.95 -9.70
C TRP A 243 -23.17 -3.07 -8.63
N ASP A 244 -23.91 -2.14 -8.03
CA ASP A 244 -23.35 -1.17 -7.09
C ASP A 244 -23.43 -1.62 -5.60
N ALA A 245 -23.11 -0.73 -4.67
CA ALA A 245 -23.14 -1.04 -3.25
C ALA A 245 -24.55 -1.37 -2.72
N GLN A 246 -25.60 -0.84 -3.38
CA GLN A 246 -26.97 -1.21 -3.07
C GLN A 246 -27.20 -2.66 -3.51
N CYS A 247 -26.81 -3.03 -4.73
CA CYS A 247 -26.89 -4.41 -5.21
C CYS A 247 -26.19 -5.41 -4.30
N VAL A 248 -25.01 -5.05 -3.76
CA VAL A 248 -24.28 -5.90 -2.79
C VAL A 248 -25.04 -6.01 -1.45
N SER A 249 -25.58 -4.90 -0.94
CA SER A 249 -26.38 -4.87 0.31
C SER A 249 -27.68 -5.69 0.19
N GLU A 250 -28.28 -5.68 -1.00
CA GLU A 250 -29.51 -6.40 -1.32
C GLU A 250 -29.34 -7.92 -1.22
N ILE A 251 -28.13 -8.44 -1.45
CA ILE A 251 -27.82 -9.87 -1.34
C ILE A 251 -28.19 -10.41 0.03
N THR A 252 -27.73 -9.74 1.09
CA THR A 252 -28.02 -10.12 2.47
C THR A 252 -29.38 -9.62 2.93
N THR A 253 -29.78 -8.42 2.51
CA THR A 253 -31.04 -7.79 2.95
C THR A 253 -32.27 -8.57 2.49
N PHE A 254 -32.22 -9.11 1.27
CA PHE A 254 -33.33 -9.85 0.66
C PHE A 254 -33.10 -11.36 0.58
N ALA A 255 -32.11 -11.87 1.32
CA ALA A 255 -31.77 -13.29 1.40
C ALA A 255 -31.49 -13.96 0.04
N CYS A 256 -30.92 -13.20 -0.91
CA CYS A 256 -30.43 -13.73 -2.18
C CYS A 256 -29.09 -14.47 -2.03
N GLY A 257 -28.37 -14.24 -0.93
CA GLY A 257 -27.12 -14.92 -0.59
C GLY A 257 -26.49 -14.36 0.68
N SER A 258 -25.23 -14.68 0.93
CA SER A 258 -24.45 -14.14 2.04
C SER A 258 -23.15 -13.53 1.55
N CYS A 259 -22.95 -12.25 1.84
CA CYS A 259 -21.66 -11.58 1.67
C CYS A 259 -20.80 -11.55 2.94
N ALA A 260 -21.33 -12.10 4.03
CA ALA A 260 -20.54 -12.51 5.19
C ALA A 260 -19.84 -13.84 4.85
N GLY A 261 -18.75 -13.76 4.09
CA GLY A 261 -17.97 -14.93 3.67
C GLY A 261 -17.17 -14.67 2.41
N GLY A 262 -16.34 -13.62 2.40
CA GLY A 262 -15.54 -13.25 1.24
C GLY A 262 -14.05 -13.31 1.57
N ALA A 263 -13.38 -14.36 1.08
CA ALA A 263 -11.95 -14.63 1.21
C ALA A 263 -11.41 -14.82 2.65
N SER A 264 -10.55 -15.83 2.83
CA SER A 264 -9.64 -15.85 3.98
C SER A 264 -8.85 -14.54 3.99
N CYS A 265 -8.60 -13.99 5.18
CA CYS A 265 -7.77 -12.80 5.30
C CYS A 265 -6.40 -13.00 4.64
N LEU A 266 -5.88 -11.93 4.06
CA LEU A 266 -4.58 -11.94 3.39
C LEU A 266 -3.49 -12.31 4.42
N PRO A 267 -2.58 -13.24 4.12
CA PRO A 267 -1.48 -13.58 5.04
C PRO A 267 -0.39 -12.48 5.07
N ALA A 268 -0.41 -11.56 4.12
CA ALA A 268 0.53 -10.46 3.99
C ALA A 268 -0.13 -9.26 3.31
N LEU A 269 0.45 -8.08 3.51
CA LEU A 269 0.10 -6.85 2.82
C LEU A 269 1.40 -6.26 2.25
N GLY A 270 1.43 -6.01 0.95
CA GLY A 270 2.59 -5.43 0.28
C GLY A 270 2.17 -4.86 -1.07
N ILE A 271 2.38 -3.57 -1.30
CA ILE A 271 2.07 -2.91 -2.56
C ILE A 271 2.96 -1.69 -2.79
N THR A 272 3.62 -1.67 -3.95
CA THR A 272 4.46 -0.57 -4.44
C THR A 272 3.80 0.18 -5.60
N PHE A 273 2.56 -0.17 -5.96
CA PHE A 273 1.77 0.39 -7.07
C PHE A 273 2.38 0.33 -8.50
N GLY A 274 3.62 -0.12 -8.64
CA GLY A 274 4.28 -0.46 -9.90
C GLY A 274 4.70 0.75 -10.73
N THR A 275 5.09 0.52 -11.98
CA THR A 275 5.73 1.55 -12.83
C THR A 275 4.83 2.06 -13.96
N LEU A 276 3.63 1.50 -14.14
CA LEU A 276 2.75 1.78 -15.27
C LEU A 276 1.48 2.48 -14.81
N TYR A 277 1.25 3.70 -15.31
CA TYR A 277 -0.01 4.39 -15.09
C TYR A 277 -1.15 3.64 -15.80
N SER A 278 -2.19 3.33 -15.03
CA SER A 278 -3.44 2.82 -15.55
C SER A 278 -4.59 3.59 -14.92
N GLY A 279 -5.37 4.29 -15.73
CA GLY A 279 -6.56 5.01 -15.27
C GLY A 279 -7.60 4.08 -14.63
N GLY A 280 -8.32 4.60 -13.62
CA GLY A 280 -9.28 3.86 -12.79
C GLY A 280 -9.01 4.04 -11.29
N SER A 281 -9.92 3.56 -10.45
CA SER A 281 -9.73 3.63 -9.00
C SER A 281 -8.73 2.59 -8.49
N ILE A 282 -8.06 2.88 -7.38
CA ILE A 282 -7.16 1.94 -6.68
C ILE A 282 -7.88 0.61 -6.39
N CYS A 283 -9.13 0.65 -5.93
CA CYS A 283 -9.89 -0.55 -5.61
C CYS A 283 -10.22 -1.41 -6.83
N THR A 284 -10.34 -0.80 -8.01
CA THR A 284 -10.51 -1.54 -9.27
C THR A 284 -9.18 -2.09 -9.80
N LYS A 285 -8.06 -1.45 -9.48
CA LYS A 285 -6.73 -1.80 -10.02
C LYS A 285 -5.99 -2.82 -9.18
N PHE A 286 -6.19 -2.78 -7.87
CA PHE A 286 -5.54 -3.67 -6.92
C PHE A 286 -6.60 -4.39 -6.07
N PRO A 287 -7.57 -5.09 -6.69
CA PRO A 287 -8.64 -5.80 -5.97
C PRO A 287 -8.12 -6.94 -5.10
N GLU A 288 -6.87 -7.38 -5.30
CA GLU A 288 -6.17 -8.34 -4.45
C GLU A 288 -5.77 -7.73 -3.10
N VAL A 289 -5.56 -6.41 -3.02
CA VAL A 289 -5.19 -5.69 -1.80
C VAL A 289 -6.38 -4.93 -1.20
N PHE A 290 -7.12 -4.19 -2.03
CA PHE A 290 -8.21 -3.32 -1.60
C PHE A 290 -9.57 -3.89 -1.96
N GLU A 291 -10.43 -4.10 -0.96
CA GLU A 291 -11.76 -4.70 -1.15
C GLU A 291 -12.82 -3.66 -1.51
N ARG A 292 -12.65 -2.40 -1.08
CA ARG A 292 -13.57 -1.32 -1.42
C ARG A 292 -12.95 0.06 -1.20
N CYS A 293 -13.55 1.05 -1.84
CA CYS A 293 -13.22 2.46 -1.69
C CYS A 293 -14.44 3.19 -1.11
N GLU A 294 -14.20 4.21 -0.29
CA GLU A 294 -15.26 5.10 0.23
C GLU A 294 -15.06 6.52 -0.32
N GLY A 295 -16.19 7.19 -0.58
CA GLY A 295 -16.20 8.53 -1.17
C GLY A 295 -15.63 8.54 -2.59
N THR A 296 -14.93 9.62 -2.97
CA THR A 296 -14.27 9.68 -4.27
C THR A 296 -13.05 8.78 -4.24
N ALA A 297 -13.06 7.66 -4.96
CA ALA A 297 -12.01 6.67 -4.84
C ALA A 297 -10.60 7.24 -5.14
N PRO A 298 -9.56 6.81 -4.42
CA PRO A 298 -8.17 7.12 -4.76
C PRO A 298 -7.79 6.55 -6.14
N PHE A 299 -6.79 7.13 -6.77
CA PHE A 299 -6.29 6.73 -8.09
C PHE A 299 -4.75 6.72 -8.12
N LEU A 300 -4.16 6.11 -9.14
CA LEU A 300 -2.70 6.11 -9.32
C LEU A 300 -2.20 7.46 -9.85
N THR A 301 -1.06 7.93 -9.37
CA THR A 301 -0.38 9.11 -9.91
C THR A 301 1.06 8.78 -10.31
N SER A 302 1.52 9.35 -11.43
CA SER A 302 2.91 9.26 -11.95
C SER A 302 3.77 10.46 -11.62
N SER A 303 3.14 11.50 -11.10
CA SER A 303 3.78 12.75 -10.79
C SER A 303 3.20 13.25 -9.48
N LEU A 304 4.06 13.85 -8.65
CA LEU A 304 3.76 14.45 -7.35
C LEU A 304 3.72 13.47 -6.16
N GLY A 305 4.01 14.02 -4.97
CA GLY A 305 3.97 13.30 -3.71
C GLY A 305 5.09 12.28 -3.62
N CYS A 306 4.72 11.03 -3.37
CA CYS A 306 5.64 9.89 -3.37
C CYS A 306 5.89 9.27 -4.75
N ALA A 307 5.12 9.65 -5.78
CA ALA A 307 5.29 9.06 -7.11
C ALA A 307 6.48 9.63 -7.88
N THR A 308 7.07 8.77 -8.71
CA THR A 308 8.04 9.09 -9.76
C THR A 308 7.58 8.53 -11.11
N SER A 309 8.29 8.86 -12.20
CA SER A 309 7.99 8.30 -13.53
C SER A 309 8.20 6.79 -13.64
N SER A 310 8.82 6.17 -12.65
CA SER A 310 9.12 4.74 -12.60
C SER A 310 8.56 4.07 -11.35
N ASP A 311 7.77 4.79 -10.55
CA ASP A 311 7.20 4.29 -9.30
C ASP A 311 5.93 5.07 -8.98
N MET A 312 4.79 4.41 -9.09
CA MET A 312 3.48 5.04 -8.93
C MET A 312 3.15 5.19 -7.46
N ALA A 313 2.36 6.20 -7.11
CA ALA A 313 1.78 6.28 -5.76
C ALA A 313 0.25 6.29 -5.83
N MET A 314 -0.40 5.80 -4.77
CA MET A 314 -1.82 6.02 -4.54
C MET A 314 -2.04 7.48 -4.14
N ARG A 315 -2.86 8.20 -4.90
CA ARG A 315 -3.24 9.60 -4.65
C ARG A 315 -4.71 9.71 -4.28
N PHE A 316 -5.00 10.55 -3.29
CA PHE A 316 -6.37 10.85 -2.89
C PHE A 316 -6.99 11.96 -3.73
N SER A 317 -8.26 11.76 -4.06
CA SER A 317 -9.09 12.73 -4.76
C SER A 317 -9.61 13.81 -3.81
N GLN A 318 -9.92 15.00 -4.35
CA GLN A 318 -10.68 16.01 -3.61
C GLN A 318 -12.15 15.57 -3.47
N GLY A 319 -12.83 16.05 -2.42
CA GLY A 319 -14.28 15.87 -2.27
C GLY A 319 -14.76 15.58 -0.85
N PHE A 320 -16.06 15.76 -0.66
CA PHE A 320 -16.76 15.42 0.57
C PHE A 320 -17.66 14.18 0.33
N PRO A 321 -17.78 13.25 1.28
CA PRO A 321 -17.02 13.15 2.51
C PRO A 321 -15.84 12.20 2.25
N TYR A 322 -14.62 12.75 2.19
CA TYR A 322 -13.34 12.02 2.12
C TYR A 322 -13.11 11.10 0.89
N SER A 323 -11.84 10.76 0.66
CA SER A 323 -11.38 9.78 -0.33
C SER A 323 -10.66 8.68 0.44
N ALA A 324 -11.07 7.42 0.30
CA ALA A 324 -10.46 6.33 1.05
C ALA A 324 -10.41 5.01 0.28
N ALA A 325 -9.38 4.22 0.55
CA ALA A 325 -9.22 2.83 0.11
C ALA A 325 -9.13 1.92 1.34
N ILE A 326 -9.89 0.83 1.33
CA ILE A 326 -9.99 -0.13 2.42
C ILE A 326 -9.42 -1.46 1.95
N THR A 327 -8.44 -1.97 2.69
CA THR A 327 -7.82 -3.26 2.40
C THR A 327 -8.84 -4.40 2.55
N LYS A 328 -8.57 -5.55 1.94
CA LYS A 328 -9.09 -6.82 2.48
C LYS A 328 -8.65 -6.99 3.92
N CYS A 329 -9.32 -7.87 4.68
CA CYS A 329 -8.79 -8.26 5.98
C CYS A 329 -7.43 -8.92 5.84
N ILE A 330 -6.57 -8.72 6.83
CA ILE A 330 -5.22 -9.26 6.91
C ILE A 330 -5.12 -10.09 8.19
N ASP A 331 -4.51 -11.27 8.10
CA ASP A 331 -4.37 -12.22 9.20
C ASP A 331 -3.09 -11.92 9.99
N PHE A 332 -3.24 -11.57 11.27
CA PHE A 332 -2.14 -11.30 12.20
C PHE A 332 -1.94 -12.46 13.19
N SER A 333 -2.66 -13.58 13.03
CA SER A 333 -2.68 -14.69 14.01
C SER A 333 -1.28 -15.26 14.32
N THR A 334 -0.39 -15.27 13.33
CA THR A 334 1.00 -15.76 13.44
C THR A 334 2.03 -14.65 13.62
N ARG A 335 1.61 -13.40 13.84
CA ARG A 335 2.48 -12.23 13.90
C ARG A 335 2.67 -11.81 15.35
N ASP A 336 3.92 -11.77 15.78
CA ASP A 336 4.30 -11.46 17.16
C ASP A 336 4.55 -9.96 17.35
N ALA A 337 5.10 -9.29 16.33
CA ALA A 337 5.41 -7.86 16.36
C ALA A 337 5.15 -7.21 14.99
N PRO A 338 3.87 -7.16 14.55
CA PRO A 338 3.52 -6.56 13.27
C PRO A 338 3.77 -5.05 13.29
N ALA A 339 4.27 -4.52 12.17
CA ALA A 339 4.31 -3.09 11.90
C ALA A 339 3.94 -2.78 10.44
N LEU A 340 3.40 -1.59 10.21
CA LEU A 340 3.03 -1.11 8.89
C LEU A 340 4.04 -0.07 8.41
N ALA A 341 4.88 -0.44 7.45
CA ALA A 341 5.77 0.45 6.73
C ALA A 341 5.05 1.09 5.55
N PHE A 342 5.27 2.38 5.33
CA PHE A 342 4.79 3.10 4.15
C PHE A 342 5.51 4.43 3.96
N SER A 343 5.42 4.94 2.76
CA SER A 343 5.82 6.29 2.39
C SER A 343 4.59 7.18 2.22
N TYR A 344 4.63 8.41 2.71
CA TYR A 344 3.53 9.36 2.52
C TYR A 344 4.00 10.76 2.12
N SER A 345 3.12 11.49 1.45
CA SER A 345 3.29 12.91 1.16
C SER A 345 1.96 13.65 1.29
N LYS A 346 2.03 14.98 1.46
CA LYS A 346 0.86 15.86 1.61
C LYS A 346 1.19 17.32 1.33
N GLU A 347 0.15 18.12 1.21
CA GLU A 347 0.26 19.58 1.25
C GLU A 347 0.42 20.10 2.68
N THR A 348 1.38 20.98 2.90
CA THR A 348 1.60 21.62 4.21
C THR A 348 0.36 22.38 4.67
N GLY A 349 -0.01 22.21 5.95
CA GLY A 349 -1.18 22.88 6.54
C GLY A 349 -2.53 22.18 6.30
N THR A 350 -2.56 21.07 5.54
CA THR A 350 -3.78 20.24 5.41
C THR A 350 -3.89 19.22 6.56
N LEU A 351 -5.09 18.68 6.79
CA LEU A 351 -5.28 17.51 7.68
C LEU A 351 -5.09 16.21 6.88
N GLY A 352 -4.60 15.16 7.54
CA GLY A 352 -4.28 13.89 6.89
C GLY A 352 -3.02 13.94 6.02
N PRO A 353 -2.71 12.87 5.25
CA PRO A 353 -3.46 11.61 5.17
C PRO A 353 -3.51 10.85 6.50
N LYS A 354 -4.44 9.90 6.61
CA LYS A 354 -4.63 9.12 7.83
C LYS A 354 -4.85 7.64 7.53
N ILE A 355 -4.59 6.82 8.54
CA ILE A 355 -4.84 5.39 8.55
C ILE A 355 -5.76 5.09 9.73
N ASP A 356 -6.92 4.50 9.45
CA ASP A 356 -7.78 3.91 10.47
C ASP A 356 -7.68 2.38 10.42
N VAL A 357 -8.01 1.72 11.52
CA VAL A 357 -8.02 0.25 11.65
C VAL A 357 -9.40 -0.25 12.08
N SER A 358 -9.76 -1.47 11.66
CA SER A 358 -10.97 -2.18 12.09
C SER A 358 -10.67 -3.65 12.33
N LEU A 359 -11.32 -4.26 13.33
CA LEU A 359 -11.27 -5.70 13.60
C LEU A 359 -12.56 -6.44 13.16
N ASN A 360 -13.52 -5.71 12.59
CA ASN A 360 -14.80 -6.26 12.15
C ASN A 360 -15.23 -5.71 10.78
N GLY A 361 -14.32 -5.02 10.08
CA GLY A 361 -14.54 -4.41 8.77
C GLY A 361 -15.52 -3.23 8.75
N THR A 362 -16.12 -2.82 9.88
CA THR A 362 -17.21 -1.82 9.89
C THR A 362 -16.99 -0.70 10.91
N THR A 363 -16.38 -0.99 12.05
CA THR A 363 -16.11 -0.04 13.14
C THR A 363 -14.65 0.38 13.08
N TRP A 364 -14.40 1.68 12.95
CA TRP A 364 -13.07 2.21 12.68
C TRP A 364 -12.49 2.97 13.87
N THR A 365 -11.23 2.70 14.18
CA THR A 365 -10.43 3.44 15.17
C THR A 365 -9.26 4.11 14.46
N SER A 366 -8.96 5.37 14.81
CA SER A 366 -7.82 6.08 14.23
C SER A 366 -6.52 5.45 14.71
N LEU A 367 -5.70 4.96 13.78
CA LEU A 367 -4.38 4.41 14.08
C LEU A 367 -3.31 5.49 13.96
N TRP A 368 -3.36 6.29 12.89
CA TRP A 368 -2.40 7.35 12.64
C TRP A 368 -2.98 8.46 11.76
N SER A 369 -2.48 9.68 11.92
CA SER A 369 -2.78 10.81 11.04
C SER A 369 -1.52 11.65 10.87
N ALA A 370 -1.23 12.04 9.64
CA ALA A 370 -0.07 12.88 9.34
C ALA A 370 -0.12 14.20 10.12
N PRO A 371 1.04 14.68 10.63
CA PRO A 371 1.11 15.93 11.38
C PRO A 371 0.69 17.12 10.52
N ILE A 372 0.15 18.16 11.17
CA ILE A 372 -0.23 19.42 10.50
C ILE A 372 1.01 20.13 9.95
N SER A 373 2.09 20.15 10.73
CA SER A 373 3.39 20.67 10.29
C SER A 373 4.11 19.60 9.47
N TYR A 374 4.44 19.95 8.23
CA TYR A 374 5.06 19.03 7.27
C TYR A 374 6.10 19.77 6.42
N ALA A 375 7.31 19.20 6.36
CA ALA A 375 8.45 19.80 5.66
C ALA A 375 8.41 19.61 4.12
N GLY A 376 7.46 18.83 3.61
CA GLY A 376 7.39 18.46 2.20
C GLY A 376 8.19 17.18 1.88
N GLY A 377 8.10 16.74 0.63
CA GLY A 377 8.82 15.55 0.13
C GLY A 377 7.98 14.27 0.21
N CYS A 378 8.62 13.12 0.07
CA CYS A 378 8.05 11.82 0.38
C CYS A 378 8.73 11.29 1.64
N THR A 379 7.95 10.93 2.65
CA THR A 379 8.45 10.63 3.99
C THR A 379 8.15 9.17 4.33
N PRO A 380 9.17 8.31 4.52
CA PRO A 380 8.97 6.95 5.02
C PRO A 380 8.58 6.98 6.50
N LEU A 381 7.72 6.06 6.89
CA LEU A 381 7.27 5.86 8.27
C LEU A 381 7.00 4.38 8.53
N VAL A 382 7.27 3.93 9.76
CA VAL A 382 6.87 2.62 10.26
C VAL A 382 5.96 2.83 11.46
N LEU A 383 4.75 2.28 11.40
CA LEU A 383 3.79 2.29 12.51
C LEU A 383 3.85 0.97 13.27
N ASP A 384 4.08 1.05 14.57
CA ASP A 384 3.99 -0.09 15.48
C ASP A 384 2.53 -0.58 15.59
N LEU A 385 2.31 -1.85 15.28
CA LEU A 385 1.02 -2.53 15.38
C LEU A 385 1.05 -3.68 16.41
N ALA A 386 2.06 -3.76 17.28
CA ALA A 386 2.12 -4.77 18.34
C ALA A 386 0.80 -4.93 19.14
N PRO A 387 0.01 -3.87 19.41
CA PRO A 387 -1.30 -4.03 20.07
C PRO A 387 -2.35 -4.84 19.28
N LEU A 388 -2.10 -5.11 17.99
CA LEU A 388 -2.95 -5.90 17.09
C LEU A 388 -2.36 -7.30 16.81
N ALA A 389 -1.25 -7.67 17.46
CA ALA A 389 -0.65 -9.00 17.33
C ALA A 389 -1.68 -10.10 17.62
N HIS A 390 -1.59 -11.21 16.89
CA HIS A 390 -2.48 -12.37 17.00
C HIS A 390 -3.96 -12.14 16.62
N GLU A 391 -4.33 -10.99 16.09
CA GLU A 391 -5.70 -10.76 15.60
C GLU A 391 -5.96 -11.55 14.31
N SER A 392 -7.09 -12.25 14.25
CA SER A 392 -7.42 -13.12 13.09
C SER A 392 -7.88 -12.35 11.85
N ALA A 393 -8.26 -11.07 12.01
CA ALA A 393 -8.75 -10.24 10.92
C ALA A 393 -8.58 -8.74 11.23
N VAL A 394 -7.68 -8.08 10.50
CA VAL A 394 -7.39 -6.65 10.62
C VAL A 394 -7.60 -5.96 9.28
N TRP A 395 -8.38 -4.87 9.26
CA TRP A 395 -8.58 -4.03 8.07
C TRP A 395 -7.92 -2.68 8.27
N PHE A 396 -7.29 -2.14 7.22
CA PHE A 396 -6.81 -0.76 7.18
C PHE A 396 -7.66 0.08 6.24
N ARG A 397 -7.95 1.31 6.66
CA ARG A 397 -8.53 2.35 5.81
C ARG A 397 -7.53 3.47 5.65
N PHE A 398 -6.98 3.57 4.46
CA PHE A 398 -6.13 4.69 4.04
C PHE A 398 -7.05 5.78 3.52
N ALA A 399 -6.99 6.97 4.12
CA ALA A 399 -7.90 8.07 3.80
C ALA A 399 -7.19 9.41 3.68
N SER A 400 -7.74 10.30 2.86
CA SER A 400 -7.21 11.66 2.67
C SER A 400 -7.15 12.47 3.97
N GLY A 401 -8.04 12.20 4.92
CA GLY A 401 -8.16 12.95 6.19
C GLY A 401 -8.64 14.40 6.04
N SER A 402 -8.77 14.90 4.82
CA SER A 402 -9.27 16.23 4.49
C SER A 402 -9.94 16.21 3.11
N SER A 403 -11.00 17.00 2.95
CA SER A 403 -11.61 17.26 1.64
C SER A 403 -10.80 18.23 0.77
N LEU A 404 -9.78 18.87 1.35
CA LEU A 404 -8.95 19.89 0.71
C LEU A 404 -7.55 19.37 0.32
N SER A 405 -7.13 18.20 0.84
CA SER A 405 -5.80 17.66 0.58
C SER A 405 -5.76 16.90 -0.74
N SER A 406 -5.44 17.61 -1.82
CA SER A 406 -5.51 17.10 -3.20
C SER A 406 -4.26 16.39 -3.71
N ILE A 407 -3.18 16.43 -2.92
CA ILE A 407 -1.87 15.83 -3.23
C ILE A 407 -1.41 14.87 -2.13
N ALA A 408 -2.30 14.49 -1.22
CA ALA A 408 -1.99 13.43 -0.27
C ALA A 408 -1.77 12.12 -1.04
N THR A 409 -0.65 11.46 -0.76
CA THR A 409 -0.29 10.18 -1.36
C THR A 409 0.20 9.19 -0.31
N PHE A 410 -0.06 7.91 -0.55
CA PHE A 410 0.64 6.80 0.08
C PHE A 410 1.37 5.99 -1.00
N ASP A 411 2.50 5.43 -0.60
CA ASP A 411 3.33 4.55 -1.43
C ASP A 411 4.03 3.50 -0.56
N ASP A 412 4.60 2.48 -1.19
CA ASP A 412 5.39 1.41 -0.53
C ASP A 412 4.73 0.83 0.74
N ILE A 413 3.44 0.51 0.66
CA ILE A 413 2.69 0.02 1.81
C ILE A 413 3.02 -1.46 2.03
N GLU A 414 3.64 -1.76 3.16
CA GLU A 414 4.07 -3.12 3.50
C GLU A 414 3.82 -3.45 4.98
N LEU A 415 3.25 -4.62 5.23
CA LEU A 415 3.19 -5.22 6.57
C LEU A 415 4.47 -6.02 6.82
N ILE A 416 5.26 -5.56 7.77
CA ILE A 416 6.52 -6.17 8.18
C ILE A 416 6.40 -6.77 9.59
N GLU A 417 7.28 -7.72 9.94
CA GLU A 417 7.60 -7.98 11.34
C GLU A 417 8.73 -7.02 11.72
N VAL A 418 8.44 -6.06 12.59
CA VAL A 418 9.54 -5.44 13.33
C VAL A 418 9.96 -6.49 14.33
N ALA A 419 11.19 -6.97 14.23
CA ALA A 419 11.69 -7.86 15.24
C ALA A 419 11.48 -7.21 16.61
N SER A 420 10.70 -7.89 17.46
CA SER A 420 10.38 -7.41 18.80
C SER A 420 11.66 -6.93 19.45
N ALA A 421 11.67 -5.70 19.96
CA ALA A 421 12.82 -5.17 20.65
C ALA A 421 13.22 -6.17 21.75
N HIS A 422 14.37 -6.80 21.58
CA HIS A 422 14.85 -7.84 22.47
C HIS A 422 15.56 -7.19 23.66
N ALA A 423 15.85 -7.97 24.71
CA ALA A 423 16.63 -7.46 25.82
C ALA A 423 17.99 -6.95 25.32
N CYS A 424 18.47 -5.80 25.81
CA CYS A 424 19.72 -5.20 25.35
C CYS A 424 20.97 -6.06 25.55
N CYS A 425 20.83 -7.13 26.35
CA CYS A 425 21.88 -8.08 26.69
C CYS A 425 21.77 -9.41 25.94
N GLU A 426 20.89 -9.48 24.94
CA GLU A 426 20.73 -10.65 24.06
C GLU A 426 21.02 -10.25 22.63
N VAL A 427 21.57 -11.18 21.85
CA VAL A 427 21.73 -10.98 20.40
C VAL A 427 20.37 -11.03 19.72
N GLY A 428 20.16 -10.16 18.75
CA GLY A 428 18.88 -10.04 18.09
C GLY A 428 18.91 -9.11 16.89
N ALA A 429 17.72 -8.63 16.54
CA ALA A 429 17.53 -7.71 15.45
C ALA A 429 18.01 -6.29 15.81
N PRO A 430 18.06 -5.34 14.87
CA PRO A 430 18.60 -4.01 15.16
C PRO A 430 17.85 -3.31 16.31
N SER A 431 18.61 -2.63 17.16
CA SER A 431 18.14 -1.99 18.41
C SER A 431 17.59 -2.98 19.46
N CYS A 432 17.53 -2.54 20.71
CA CYS A 432 16.97 -3.29 21.82
C CYS A 432 15.78 -2.58 22.49
N GLU A 433 15.15 -3.23 23.47
CA GLU A 433 13.94 -2.74 24.17
C GLU A 433 14.13 -1.41 24.89
N ASP A 434 15.35 -1.08 25.31
CA ASP A 434 15.67 0.23 25.89
C ASP A 434 16.05 1.22 24.80
N ALA A 435 15.16 2.18 24.54
CA ALA A 435 15.34 3.20 23.51
C ALA A 435 16.51 4.15 23.78
N ALA A 436 16.88 4.40 25.05
CA ALA A 436 18.02 5.26 25.40
C ALA A 436 19.34 4.53 25.16
N THR A 437 19.41 3.26 25.58
CA THR A 437 20.54 2.36 25.30
C THR A 437 20.73 2.16 23.80
N SER A 438 19.64 1.87 23.08
CA SER A 438 19.66 1.77 21.63
C SER A 438 20.15 3.07 20.99
N LYS A 439 19.57 4.22 21.34
CA LYS A 439 20.00 5.51 20.77
C LYS A 439 21.48 5.80 20.99
N CYS A 440 22.02 5.50 22.17
CA CYS A 440 23.44 5.66 22.47
C CYS A 440 24.30 4.68 21.64
N THR A 441 23.95 3.40 21.64
CA THR A 441 24.70 2.33 20.96
C THR A 441 24.74 2.60 19.46
N CYS A 442 23.60 2.98 18.87
CA CYS A 442 23.46 3.32 17.46
C CYS A 442 24.20 4.60 17.04
N ALA A 443 24.50 5.50 17.99
CA ALA A 443 25.34 6.66 17.74
C ALA A 443 26.84 6.32 17.73
N ILE A 444 27.23 5.23 18.39
CA ILE A 444 28.60 4.71 18.39
C ILE A 444 28.82 3.83 17.16
N ASP A 445 27.90 2.90 16.89
CA ASP A 445 27.93 2.04 15.70
C ASP A 445 26.56 1.94 15.02
N ALA A 446 26.48 2.44 13.78
CA ALA A 446 25.27 2.41 12.97
C ALA A 446 24.85 1.01 12.52
N TYR A 447 25.76 0.02 12.57
CA TYR A 447 25.41 -1.38 12.32
C TYR A 447 24.34 -1.87 13.31
N CYS A 448 24.42 -1.42 14.58
CA CYS A 448 23.50 -1.81 15.65
C CYS A 448 22.05 -1.35 15.45
N CYS A 449 21.80 -0.29 14.67
CA CYS A 449 20.44 0.14 14.28
C CYS A 449 20.01 -0.29 12.89
N ALA A 450 20.95 -0.61 12.00
CA ALA A 450 20.64 -0.83 10.59
C ALA A 450 20.67 -2.30 10.17
N THR A 451 21.42 -3.17 10.87
CA THR A 451 21.69 -4.54 10.41
C THR A 451 21.34 -5.60 11.44
N ALA A 452 21.93 -5.55 12.64
CA ALA A 452 21.64 -6.50 13.71
C ALA A 452 22.15 -5.97 15.06
N TRP A 453 21.66 -6.57 16.15
CA TRP A 453 22.24 -6.40 17.48
C TRP A 453 23.03 -7.65 17.84
N ASP A 454 24.34 -7.62 17.64
CA ASP A 454 25.24 -8.75 17.90
C ASP A 454 26.04 -8.56 19.20
N GLU A 455 27.00 -9.45 19.46
CA GLU A 455 27.86 -9.39 20.65
C GLU A 455 28.65 -8.07 20.76
N GLN A 456 28.99 -7.44 19.63
CA GLN A 456 29.67 -6.14 19.63
C GLN A 456 28.69 -5.04 20.05
N CYS A 457 27.45 -5.07 19.56
CA CYS A 457 26.41 -4.15 20.01
C CYS A 457 26.13 -4.29 21.52
N ILE A 458 26.10 -5.51 22.06
CA ILE A 458 25.91 -5.74 23.50
C ILE A 458 27.12 -5.19 24.30
N ALA A 459 28.35 -5.38 23.82
CA ALA A 459 29.54 -4.83 24.46
C ALA A 459 29.54 -3.30 24.46
N ILE A 460 29.23 -2.67 23.33
CA ILE A 460 29.09 -1.21 23.24
C ILE A 460 27.99 -0.72 24.19
N ALA A 461 26.84 -1.41 24.19
CA ALA A 461 25.71 -1.07 25.05
C ALA A 461 26.11 -1.13 26.53
N THR A 462 26.85 -2.16 26.93
CA THR A 462 27.29 -2.39 28.31
C THR A 462 28.34 -1.39 28.76
N VAL A 463 29.39 -1.20 27.96
CA VAL A 463 30.56 -0.40 28.35
C VAL A 463 30.28 1.11 28.22
N PHE A 464 29.57 1.54 27.18
CA PHE A 464 29.42 2.97 26.87
C PHE A 464 28.02 3.51 27.06
N CYS A 465 26.99 2.65 27.07
CA CYS A 465 25.59 3.07 27.05
C CYS A 465 24.78 2.58 28.25
N ALA A 466 25.47 2.16 29.31
CA ALA A 466 24.90 1.79 30.61
C ALA A 466 23.88 0.63 30.57
N ALA A 467 23.97 -0.26 29.58
CA ALA A 467 23.23 -1.51 29.62
C ALA A 467 23.77 -2.39 30.76
N ALA A 468 22.88 -2.85 31.63
CA ALA A 468 23.25 -3.76 32.72
C ALA A 468 23.22 -5.21 32.22
N CYS A 469 24.32 -5.67 31.61
CA CYS A 469 24.45 -7.03 31.08
C CYS A 469 25.30 -7.91 32.00
N PRO A 470 24.69 -8.56 33.02
CA PRO A 470 25.42 -9.25 34.10
C PRO A 470 26.16 -10.52 33.65
N ASN A 471 25.89 -11.01 32.44
CA ASN A 471 26.50 -12.22 31.89
C ASN A 471 27.49 -11.92 30.76
N LEU A 472 27.85 -10.64 30.54
CA LEU A 472 28.78 -10.27 29.50
C LEU A 472 30.22 -10.29 30.02
N ALA A 473 30.93 -11.36 29.65
CA ALA A 473 32.33 -11.59 29.96
C ALA A 473 33.26 -10.86 28.98
N VAL A 474 33.21 -9.52 28.99
CA VAL A 474 34.13 -8.67 28.23
C VAL A 474 35.02 -7.88 29.17
N CYS A 475 36.27 -7.66 28.77
CA CYS A 475 37.22 -6.85 29.52
C CYS A 475 36.64 -5.46 29.82
N GLY A 476 36.74 -5.04 31.08
CA GLY A 476 36.23 -3.74 31.52
C GLY A 476 34.75 -3.72 31.89
N SER A 477 34.04 -4.86 31.78
CA SER A 477 32.67 -4.96 32.26
C SER A 477 32.67 -4.84 33.79
N PRO A 478 31.88 -3.93 34.39
CA PRO A 478 31.77 -3.80 35.86
C PRO A 478 31.22 -5.06 36.56
N THR A 479 30.76 -6.05 35.79
CA THR A 479 30.25 -7.33 36.29
C THR A 479 31.16 -8.51 35.98
N ALA A 480 32.28 -8.28 35.26
CA ALA A 480 33.22 -9.35 34.93
C ALA A 480 34.01 -9.86 36.14
N GLY A 481 34.10 -9.09 37.24
CA GLY A 481 34.77 -9.51 38.48
C GLY A 481 36.19 -8.97 38.62
N ASP A 482 36.79 -9.15 39.80
CA ASP A 482 38.12 -8.62 40.14
C ASP A 482 39.23 -9.34 39.36
N CYS A 483 40.06 -8.59 38.63
CA CYS A 483 41.18 -9.11 37.86
C CYS A 483 42.21 -9.87 38.70
N PHE A 484 42.31 -9.57 39.99
CA PHE A 484 43.30 -10.15 40.88
C PHE A 484 42.76 -11.31 41.71
N ALA A 485 41.54 -11.78 41.43
CA ALA A 485 40.93 -12.93 42.07
C ALA A 485 40.38 -13.91 41.03
N ALA A 486 40.67 -15.21 41.20
CA ALA A 486 40.11 -16.23 40.33
C ALA A 486 38.58 -16.31 40.47
N HIS A 487 37.87 -16.45 39.34
CA HIS A 487 36.43 -16.61 39.29
C HIS A 487 35.97 -17.36 38.03
N ASN A 488 34.75 -17.90 38.09
CA ASN A 488 34.24 -18.83 37.08
C ASN A 488 33.79 -18.17 35.77
N ALA A 489 33.75 -16.83 35.70
CA ALA A 489 33.46 -16.08 34.48
C ALA A 489 34.77 -15.74 33.73
N PRO A 490 34.76 -15.63 32.39
CA PRO A 490 35.88 -15.06 31.64
C PRO A 490 35.98 -13.53 31.83
N ALA A 491 37.14 -12.97 31.44
CA ALA A 491 37.49 -11.54 31.53
C ALA A 491 37.50 -11.00 32.97
N CYS A 492 37.78 -9.70 33.16
CA CYS A 492 37.69 -9.04 34.45
C CYS A 492 37.36 -7.54 34.29
N GLU A 493 37.11 -6.85 35.40
CA GLU A 493 36.51 -5.51 35.45
C GLU A 493 37.45 -4.36 35.06
N ASP A 494 38.77 -4.59 35.06
CA ASP A 494 39.74 -3.62 34.57
C ASP A 494 40.04 -3.91 33.09
N ALA A 495 39.68 -2.98 32.21
CA ALA A 495 39.80 -3.16 30.77
C ALA A 495 41.26 -3.33 30.31
N GLU A 496 42.17 -2.52 30.83
CA GLU A 496 43.58 -2.54 30.40
C GLU A 496 44.27 -3.78 30.92
N CYS A 497 44.06 -4.11 32.21
CA CYS A 497 44.58 -5.32 32.81
C CYS A 497 44.06 -6.58 32.11
N CYS A 498 42.75 -6.64 31.90
CA CYS A 498 42.12 -7.76 31.25
C CYS A 498 42.68 -7.97 29.85
N ILE A 499 42.78 -6.91 29.03
CA ILE A 499 43.35 -7.02 27.66
C ILE A 499 44.79 -7.50 27.72
N ALA A 500 45.62 -6.99 28.65
CA ALA A 500 47.00 -7.44 28.79
C ALA A 500 47.08 -8.94 29.08
N VAL A 501 46.26 -9.46 29.99
CA VAL A 501 46.17 -10.90 30.27
C VAL A 501 45.63 -11.67 29.07
N CYS A 502 44.55 -11.23 28.41
CA CYS A 502 43.99 -11.90 27.23
C CYS A 502 45.01 -12.07 26.10
N THR A 503 45.93 -11.11 25.94
CA THR A 503 46.98 -11.19 24.90
C THR A 503 48.04 -12.25 25.19
N ILE A 504 48.16 -12.66 26.46
CA ILE A 504 49.07 -13.72 26.90
C ILE A 504 48.35 -15.06 26.87
N ASP A 505 47.16 -15.13 27.48
CA ASP A 505 46.33 -16.32 27.54
C ASP A 505 44.88 -16.01 27.17
N ALA A 506 44.46 -16.48 25.99
CA ALA A 506 43.09 -16.36 25.52
C ALA A 506 42.09 -17.14 26.40
N TYR A 507 42.54 -18.18 27.13
CA TYR A 507 41.68 -18.94 28.04
C TYR A 507 41.01 -18.03 29.08
N CYS A 508 41.73 -17.02 29.56
CA CYS A 508 41.25 -16.06 30.55
C CYS A 508 40.05 -15.24 30.07
N CYS A 509 39.90 -15.08 28.76
CA CYS A 509 38.89 -14.21 28.16
C CYS A 509 37.85 -14.99 27.36
N ASP A 510 38.15 -16.25 27.01
CA ASP A 510 37.26 -17.13 26.26
C ASP A 510 36.58 -18.20 27.13
N THR A 511 37.19 -18.58 28.27
CA THR A 511 36.73 -19.72 29.07
C THR A 511 36.47 -19.35 30.52
N GLU A 512 37.50 -18.96 31.27
CA GLU A 512 37.41 -18.75 32.71
C GLU A 512 38.60 -17.92 33.22
N TRP A 513 38.33 -16.97 34.11
CA TRP A 513 39.38 -16.23 34.81
C TRP A 513 39.91 -17.02 36.01
N ASP A 514 40.73 -18.04 35.76
CA ASP A 514 41.20 -18.94 36.79
C ASP A 514 42.39 -18.41 37.62
N ALA A 515 42.98 -19.26 38.46
CA ALA A 515 44.12 -18.88 39.30
C ALA A 515 45.35 -18.46 38.47
N LEU A 516 45.56 -19.03 37.28
CA LEU A 516 46.64 -18.61 36.39
C LEU A 516 46.34 -17.21 35.84
N CYS A 517 45.11 -16.95 35.41
CA CYS A 517 44.68 -15.63 34.94
C CYS A 517 44.92 -14.53 35.99
N SER A 518 44.56 -14.78 37.25
CA SER A 518 44.84 -13.83 38.34
C SER A 518 46.34 -13.63 38.62
N ILE A 519 47.17 -14.66 38.45
CA ILE A 519 48.64 -14.56 38.61
C ILE A 519 49.24 -13.75 37.46
N GLU A 520 48.76 -13.97 36.24
CA GLU A 520 49.14 -13.19 35.07
C GLU A 520 48.72 -11.73 35.23
N ALA A 521 47.52 -11.46 35.75
CA ALA A 521 47.07 -10.11 36.07
C ALA A 521 47.97 -9.43 37.10
N VAL A 522 48.35 -10.12 38.18
CA VAL A 522 49.33 -9.60 39.15
C VAL A 522 50.66 -9.25 38.48
N ALA A 523 51.10 -10.04 37.50
CA ALA A 523 52.37 -9.83 36.81
C ALA A 523 52.31 -8.73 35.72
N GLN A 524 51.17 -8.55 35.06
CA GLN A 524 51.01 -7.62 33.93
C GLN A 524 50.42 -6.27 34.33
N CYS A 525 49.59 -6.24 35.36
CA CYS A 525 48.70 -5.11 35.65
C CYS A 525 49.04 -4.36 36.93
N ILE A 526 49.97 -4.87 37.74
CA ILE A 526 50.50 -4.11 38.87
C ILE A 526 51.67 -3.30 38.35
N THR A 527 51.45 -2.01 38.11
CA THR A 527 52.55 -1.07 37.91
C THR A 527 53.32 -0.98 39.23
N PRO A 528 54.61 -1.37 39.28
CA PRO A 528 55.36 -1.28 40.53
C PRO A 528 55.36 0.17 41.00
N GLY A 529 54.75 0.44 42.16
CA GLY A 529 54.65 1.80 42.71
C GLY A 529 53.31 2.50 42.55
N ASP A 530 52.36 1.97 41.77
CA ASP A 530 50.94 2.42 41.76
C ASP A 530 50.22 1.67 42.88
N ILE A 531 50.17 2.27 44.07
CA ILE A 531 49.68 1.65 45.30
C ILE A 531 48.17 1.84 45.41
N ASN A 532 47.66 2.97 44.93
CA ASN A 532 46.23 3.27 44.98
C ASN A 532 45.44 2.70 43.78
N ARG A 533 46.13 2.17 42.77
CA ARG A 533 45.61 1.54 41.55
C ARG A 533 44.76 2.48 40.70
N ASP A 534 45.14 3.76 40.64
CA ASP A 534 44.46 4.74 39.78
C ASP A 534 45.06 4.84 38.37
N GLY A 535 46.06 4.02 38.07
CA GLY A 535 46.74 3.97 36.78
C GLY A 535 47.87 4.99 36.64
N ALA A 536 48.15 5.78 37.69
CA ALA A 536 49.30 6.65 37.80
C ALA A 536 50.19 6.25 38.98
N VAL A 537 51.48 6.53 38.87
CA VAL A 537 52.41 6.53 39.99
C VAL A 537 52.73 7.99 40.30
N ASP A 538 52.04 8.54 41.29
CA ASP A 538 52.05 9.97 41.59
C ASP A 538 52.23 10.30 43.08
N ALA A 539 51.92 11.56 43.44
CA ALA A 539 52.06 12.05 44.80
C ALA A 539 51.18 11.33 45.82
N ILE A 540 50.09 10.69 45.39
CA ILE A 540 49.17 9.93 46.23
C ILE A 540 49.79 8.58 46.60
N ASP A 541 50.45 7.90 45.68
CA ASP A 541 51.19 6.65 45.97
C ASP A 541 52.36 6.91 46.90
N LEU A 542 53.11 7.98 46.62
CA LEU A 542 54.18 8.45 47.49
C LEU A 542 53.66 8.77 48.90
N ALA A 543 52.52 9.47 49.00
CA ALA A 543 51.92 9.76 50.29
C ALA A 543 51.52 8.49 51.06
N THR A 544 51.14 7.43 50.34
CA THR A 544 50.79 6.13 50.92
C THR A 544 52.02 5.45 51.53
N VAL A 545 53.16 5.40 50.83
CA VAL A 545 54.43 4.88 51.41
C VAL A 545 54.85 5.69 52.63
N LEU A 546 54.77 7.03 52.55
CA LEU A 546 55.18 7.89 53.65
C LEU A 546 54.23 7.80 54.85
N GLY A 547 52.94 7.53 54.62
CA GLY A 547 51.93 7.36 55.67
C GLY A 547 52.11 6.08 56.47
N HIS A 548 52.61 5.02 55.84
CA HIS A 548 52.82 3.69 56.43
C HIS A 548 54.27 3.40 56.81
N TRP A 549 55.13 4.42 56.85
CA TRP A 549 56.57 4.26 57.05
C TRP A 549 56.92 3.54 58.36
N GLY A 550 57.70 2.46 58.24
CA GLY A 550 58.15 1.65 59.36
C GLY A 550 57.14 0.62 59.87
N GLU A 551 55.98 0.48 59.22
CA GLU A 551 55.05 -0.61 59.50
C GLU A 551 55.61 -1.97 59.03
N VAL A 552 55.27 -3.03 59.77
CA VAL A 552 55.67 -4.40 59.45
C VAL A 552 54.53 -5.05 58.67
N LYS A 553 54.80 -5.42 57.41
CA LYS A 553 53.80 -5.95 56.46
C LYS A 553 52.62 -4.99 56.24
N GLY A 554 52.90 -3.69 56.14
CA GLY A 554 51.89 -2.70 55.75
C GLY A 554 51.53 -2.83 54.27
N ASP A 555 50.37 -2.31 53.86
CA ASP A 555 49.90 -2.35 52.47
C ASP A 555 50.83 -1.61 51.48
N ALA A 556 51.80 -0.85 52.00
CA ALA A 556 52.85 -0.15 51.26
C ALA A 556 54.23 -0.85 51.25
N ASP A 557 54.31 -2.13 51.66
CA ASP A 557 55.51 -2.99 51.55
C ASP A 557 55.53 -3.64 50.15
N ILE A 558 55.90 -2.84 49.16
CA ILE A 558 55.83 -3.16 47.72
C ILE A 558 56.97 -4.10 47.32
N ASP A 559 58.12 -4.02 48.00
CA ASP A 559 59.27 -4.91 47.74
C ASP A 559 59.15 -6.27 48.45
N GLY A 560 58.16 -6.43 49.33
CA GLY A 560 57.83 -7.67 50.04
C GLY A 560 58.87 -8.06 51.09
N SER A 561 59.70 -7.12 51.54
CA SER A 561 60.75 -7.36 52.53
C SER A 561 60.23 -7.51 53.96
N GLY A 562 58.95 -7.19 54.19
CA GLY A 562 58.28 -7.24 55.49
C GLY A 562 58.29 -5.92 56.24
N ALA A 563 58.79 -4.83 55.64
CA ALA A 563 58.88 -3.52 56.26
C ALA A 563 58.70 -2.41 55.21
N VAL A 564 57.86 -1.42 55.51
CA VAL A 564 57.70 -0.22 54.67
C VAL A 564 58.89 0.72 54.91
N ASP A 565 59.84 0.78 53.98
CA ASP A 565 61.05 1.57 54.11
C ASP A 565 61.49 2.29 52.81
N ALA A 566 62.76 2.75 52.79
CA ALA A 566 63.32 3.50 51.67
C ALA A 566 63.34 2.72 50.35
N LYS A 567 63.24 1.38 50.37
CA LYS A 567 63.16 0.56 49.17
C LYS A 567 61.78 0.62 48.52
N ASP A 568 60.71 0.62 49.31
CA ASP A 568 59.34 0.81 48.78
C ASP A 568 59.18 2.19 48.16
N LEU A 569 59.72 3.21 48.83
CA LEU A 569 59.79 4.56 48.29
C LEU A 569 60.58 4.61 46.98
N ALA A 570 61.69 3.87 46.88
CA ALA A 570 62.47 3.82 45.65
C ALA A 570 61.68 3.19 44.49
N ILE A 571 60.81 2.21 44.76
CA ILE A 571 59.93 1.61 43.74
C ILE A 571 58.98 2.67 43.20
N VAL A 572 58.23 3.39 44.05
CA VAL A 572 57.32 4.49 43.65
C VAL A 572 58.06 5.55 42.84
N LEU A 573 59.20 6.04 43.33
CA LEU A 573 59.95 7.09 42.64
C LEU A 573 60.55 6.62 41.31
N SER A 574 60.87 5.33 41.17
CA SER A 574 61.46 4.78 39.94
C SER A 574 60.45 4.54 38.82
N HIS A 575 59.16 4.48 39.15
CA HIS A 575 58.07 4.26 38.20
C HIS A 575 57.14 5.47 38.07
N TRP A 576 57.55 6.64 38.57
CA TRP A 576 56.78 7.87 38.56
C TRP A 576 56.23 8.22 37.16
N THR A 577 54.92 8.35 37.03
CA THR A 577 54.27 8.65 35.76
C THR A 577 53.80 10.09 35.61
N GLY A 578 53.71 10.86 36.71
CA GLY A 578 53.48 12.31 36.63
C GLY A 578 52.54 12.85 37.69
#